data_AF-A0A524GQJ5-F1
#
_entry.id   AF-A0A524GQJ5-F1
#
_cell.length_a   1.000
_cell.length_b   1.000
_cell.length_c   1.000
_cell.angle_alpha   90.00
_cell.angle_beta   90.00
_cell.angle_gamma   90.00
#
_symmetry.space_group_name_H-M   'P 1'
#
loop_
_entity.id
_entity.type
_entity.pdbx_description
1 polymer ?
#
loop_
_entity_poly.entity_id
_entity_poly.type
_entity_poly.pdbx_seq_one_letter_code
_entity_poly.pdbx_strand_id
1 'polypeptide(L)'
;MISDELRRCSSGHEESVTNYAYLLIAVVLVSIGQILQKLAAGQLNTDSSPAALLVSLARSVWFWLAIFVMASALLVWLLALATIEVSKAYPVLALSFALTTCLSVVILKERVGAASWFGVFLITVGAAMMLVS
;
A
#
# COMPACT_ATOMS: atom_id res chain seq x y z
N MET A 1 10.05 -39.60 -9.47
CA MET A 1 10.60 -39.55 -8.10
C MET A 1 11.53 -38.34 -7.89
N ILE A 2 12.75 -38.29 -8.47
CA ILE A 2 13.60 -37.07 -8.41
C ILE A 2 12.96 -35.87 -9.14
N SER A 3 12.24 -36.13 -10.23
CA SER A 3 11.46 -35.14 -10.97
C SER A 3 10.27 -34.55 -10.19
N ASP A 4 9.72 -35.29 -9.23
CA ASP A 4 8.57 -34.84 -8.42
C ASP A 4 9.02 -33.97 -7.24
N GLU A 5 10.19 -34.27 -6.67
CA GLU A 5 10.86 -33.44 -5.66
C GLU A 5 11.34 -32.10 -6.27
N LEU A 6 11.91 -32.12 -7.48
CA LEU A 6 12.27 -30.90 -8.22
C LEU A 6 11.04 -30.06 -8.58
N ARG A 7 9.91 -30.68 -8.96
CA ARG A 7 8.64 -29.97 -9.17
C ARG A 7 8.08 -29.39 -7.88
N ARG A 8 8.18 -30.07 -6.74
CA ARG A 8 7.75 -29.54 -5.43
C ARG A 8 8.63 -28.39 -4.94
N CYS A 9 9.95 -28.44 -5.15
CA CYS A 9 10.84 -27.32 -4.85
C CYS A 9 10.58 -26.11 -5.77
N SER A 10 10.38 -26.33 -7.08
CA SER A 10 10.00 -25.26 -8.01
C SER A 10 8.64 -24.67 -7.66
N SER A 11 7.64 -25.53 -7.40
CA SER A 11 6.29 -25.13 -7.00
C SER A 11 6.26 -24.39 -5.67
N GLY A 12 7.07 -24.78 -4.68
CA GLY A 12 7.18 -24.07 -3.40
C GLY A 12 7.81 -22.68 -3.53
N HIS A 13 8.79 -22.51 -4.43
CA HIS A 13 9.34 -21.19 -4.76
C HIS A 13 8.37 -20.34 -5.60
N GLU A 14 7.68 -20.92 -6.58
CA GLU A 14 6.72 -20.21 -7.45
C GLU A 14 5.45 -19.79 -6.70
N GLU A 15 4.93 -20.62 -5.78
CA GLU A 15 3.84 -20.24 -4.87
C GLU A 15 4.26 -19.10 -3.95
N SER A 16 5.49 -19.14 -3.40
CA SER A 16 6.00 -18.07 -2.54
C SER A 16 6.14 -16.75 -3.29
N VAL A 17 6.78 -16.76 -4.47
CA VAL A 17 6.97 -15.56 -5.31
C VAL A 17 5.63 -14.98 -5.76
N THR A 18 4.66 -15.84 -6.11
CA THR A 18 3.32 -15.40 -6.50
C THR A 18 2.56 -14.77 -5.32
N ASN A 19 2.70 -15.32 -4.10
CA ASN A 19 2.05 -14.79 -2.91
C ASN A 19 2.65 -13.43 -2.49
N TYR A 20 3.96 -13.26 -2.58
CA TYR A 20 4.61 -11.96 -2.36
C TYR A 20 4.28 -10.95 -3.46
N ALA A 21 4.05 -11.40 -4.71
CA ALA A 21 3.62 -10.51 -5.78
C ALA A 21 2.26 -9.87 -5.48
N TYR A 22 1.29 -10.62 -4.93
CA TYR A 22 0.01 -10.05 -4.49
C TYR A 22 0.18 -9.02 -3.38
N LEU A 23 1.09 -9.26 -2.41
CA LEU A 23 1.41 -8.26 -1.38
C LEU A 23 1.98 -6.98 -2.00
N LEU A 24 2.95 -7.09 -2.91
CA LEU A 24 3.56 -5.94 -3.56
C LEU A 24 2.54 -5.16 -4.40
N ILE A 25 1.68 -5.85 -5.14
CA ILE A 25 0.60 -5.22 -5.93
C ILE A 25 -0.38 -4.51 -4.99
N ALA A 26 -0.82 -5.16 -3.91
CA ALA A 26 -1.69 -4.54 -2.92
C ALA A 26 -1.06 -3.28 -2.33
N VAL A 27 0.21 -3.36 -1.93
CA VAL A 27 0.99 -2.24 -1.39
C VAL A 27 1.06 -1.07 -2.37
N VAL A 28 1.39 -1.32 -3.64
CA VAL A 28 1.43 -0.27 -4.67
C VAL A 28 0.05 0.34 -4.90
N LEU A 29 -1.00 -0.48 -4.98
CA LEU A 29 -2.38 -0.01 -5.11
C LEU A 29 -2.80 0.86 -3.92
N VAL A 30 -2.43 0.46 -2.69
CA VAL A 30 -2.68 1.24 -1.47
C VAL A 30 -1.95 2.59 -1.55
N SER A 31 -0.66 2.59 -1.91
CA SER A 31 0.12 3.83 -2.05
C SER A 31 -0.50 4.78 -3.08
N ILE A 32 -0.90 4.26 -4.24
CA ILE A 32 -1.58 5.05 -5.28
C ILE A 32 -2.90 5.61 -4.74
N GLY A 33 -3.72 4.78 -4.12
CA GLY A 33 -5.01 5.22 -3.59
C GLY A 33 -4.87 6.26 -2.47
N GLN A 34 -3.85 6.16 -1.60
CA GLN A 34 -3.55 7.18 -0.59
C GLN A 34 -3.21 8.54 -1.21
N ILE A 35 -2.46 8.55 -2.31
CA ILE A 35 -2.14 9.79 -3.05
C ILE A 35 -3.40 10.35 -3.70
N LEU A 36 -4.22 9.51 -4.32
CA LEU A 36 -5.50 9.93 -4.91
C LEU A 36 -6.45 10.53 -3.85
N GLN A 37 -6.54 9.93 -2.66
CA GLN A 37 -7.31 10.47 -1.54
C GLN A 37 -6.80 11.85 -1.12
N LYS A 38 -5.48 12.02 -1.03
CA LYS A 38 -4.86 13.31 -0.69
C LYS A 38 -5.12 14.37 -1.78
N LEU A 39 -5.08 13.99 -3.06
CA LEU A 39 -5.44 14.87 -4.18
C LEU A 39 -6.93 15.27 -4.15
N ALA A 40 -7.82 14.31 -3.88
CA ALA A 40 -9.25 14.57 -3.69
C ALA A 40 -9.49 15.49 -2.48
N ALA A 41 -8.75 15.29 -1.39
CA ALA A 41 -8.82 16.13 -0.20
C ALA A 41 -8.30 17.55 -0.45
N GLY A 42 -7.31 17.73 -1.33
CA GLY A 42 -6.83 19.05 -1.74
C GLY A 42 -7.85 19.88 -2.53
N GLN A 43 -8.91 19.26 -3.07
CA GLN A 43 -10.01 19.96 -3.76
C GLN A 43 -11.16 20.34 -2.80
N LEU A 44 -11.03 20.03 -1.51
CA LEU A 44 -12.03 20.39 -0.50
C LEU A 44 -11.83 21.81 0.00
N ASN A 45 -12.87 22.63 -0.11
CA ASN A 45 -12.92 23.96 0.50
C ASN A 45 -13.31 23.82 1.98
N THR A 46 -12.33 23.68 2.86
CA THR A 46 -12.52 23.44 4.31
C THR A 46 -13.30 24.55 5.02
N ASP A 47 -13.40 25.74 4.42
CA ASP A 47 -14.18 26.88 4.93
C ASP A 47 -15.70 26.76 4.72
N SER A 48 -16.17 25.69 4.06
CA SER A 48 -17.59 25.48 3.75
C SER A 48 -18.31 24.68 4.84
N SER A 49 -19.65 24.75 4.86
CA SER A 49 -20.47 23.94 5.78
C SER A 49 -20.22 22.44 5.61
N PRO A 50 -20.36 21.60 6.65
CA PRO A 50 -20.14 20.14 6.57
C PRO A 50 -20.96 19.46 5.48
N ALA A 51 -22.19 19.94 5.25
CA ALA A 51 -23.06 19.44 4.19
C ALA A 51 -22.53 19.81 2.80
N ALA A 52 -22.01 21.03 2.61
CA ALA A 52 -21.42 21.47 1.35
C ALA A 52 -20.12 20.71 1.03
N LEU A 53 -19.32 20.37 2.06
CA LEU A 53 -18.14 19.52 1.92
C LEU A 53 -18.49 18.13 1.39
N LEU A 54 -19.50 17.47 1.96
CA LEU A 54 -19.96 16.15 1.51
C LEU A 54 -20.46 16.17 0.06
N VAL A 55 -21.22 17.20 -0.31
CA VAL A 55 -21.70 17.37 -1.70
C VAL A 55 -20.54 17.62 -2.67
N SER A 56 -19.52 18.39 -2.25
CA SER A 56 -18.33 18.66 -3.05
C SER A 56 -17.48 17.39 -3.25
N LEU A 57 -17.31 16.59 -2.21
CA LEU A 57 -16.66 15.27 -2.26
C LEU A 57 -17.39 14.32 -3.21
N ALA A 58 -18.71 14.21 -3.06
CA ALA A 58 -19.53 13.33 -3.89
C ALA A 58 -19.51 13.72 -5.38
N ARG A 59 -19.21 14.98 -5.70
CA ARG A 59 -19.06 15.46 -7.09
C ARG A 59 -17.65 15.32 -7.64
N SER A 60 -16.65 15.05 -6.79
CA SER A 60 -15.26 14.90 -7.23
C SER A 60 -15.03 13.54 -7.90
N VAL A 61 -14.64 13.54 -9.16
CA VAL A 61 -14.25 12.32 -9.90
C VAL A 61 -13.06 11.63 -9.24
N TRP A 62 -12.14 12.42 -8.67
CA TRP A 62 -10.96 11.91 -7.97
C TRP A 62 -11.31 11.14 -6.70
N PHE A 63 -12.38 11.54 -6.00
CA PHE A 63 -12.87 10.82 -4.81
C PHE A 63 -13.40 9.43 -5.19
N TRP A 64 -14.21 9.32 -6.24
CA TRP A 64 -14.71 8.04 -6.71
C TRP A 64 -13.60 7.13 -7.23
N LEU A 65 -12.62 7.69 -7.95
CA LEU A 65 -11.45 6.94 -8.39
C LEU A 65 -10.61 6.45 -7.20
N ALA A 66 -10.43 7.29 -6.18
CA ALA A 66 -9.73 6.92 -4.96
C ALA A 66 -10.45 5.77 -4.24
N ILE A 67 -11.77 5.83 -4.12
CA ILE A 67 -12.59 4.74 -3.54
C ILE A 67 -12.41 3.46 -4.34
N PHE A 68 -12.53 3.52 -5.66
CA PHE A 68 -12.43 2.35 -6.51
C PHE A 68 -11.06 1.68 -6.39
N VAL A 69 -9.99 2.46 -6.48
CA VAL A 69 -8.62 1.97 -6.32
C VAL A 69 -8.44 1.38 -4.94
N MET A 70 -8.93 2.04 -3.88
CA MET A 70 -8.74 1.57 -2.51
C MET A 70 -9.56 0.32 -2.18
N ALA A 71 -10.77 0.20 -2.74
CA ALA A 71 -11.57 -1.03 -2.66
C ALA A 71 -10.85 -2.19 -3.39
N SER A 72 -10.29 -1.95 -4.57
CA SER A 72 -9.51 -2.98 -5.28
C SER A 72 -8.24 -3.36 -4.51
N ALA A 73 -7.57 -2.39 -3.89
CA ALA A 73 -6.39 -2.62 -3.05
C ALA A 73 -6.73 -3.52 -1.87
N LEU A 74 -7.87 -3.28 -1.23
CA LEU A 74 -8.37 -4.10 -0.12
C LEU A 74 -8.67 -5.55 -0.57
N LEU A 75 -9.25 -5.75 -1.75
CA LEU A 75 -9.52 -7.10 -2.26
C LEU A 75 -8.22 -7.87 -2.52
N VAL A 76 -7.23 -7.23 -3.18
CA VAL A 76 -5.92 -7.84 -3.42
C VAL A 76 -5.20 -8.12 -2.09
N TRP A 77 -5.32 -7.21 -1.12
CA TRP A 77 -4.79 -7.39 0.23
C TRP A 77 -5.41 -8.60 0.94
N LEU A 78 -6.72 -8.81 0.81
CA LEU A 78 -7.40 -9.97 1.37
C LEU A 78 -6.91 -11.28 0.75
N LEU A 79 -6.70 -11.31 -0.57
CA LEU A 79 -6.14 -12.47 -1.27
C LEU A 79 -4.71 -12.77 -0.84
N ALA A 80 -3.89 -11.73 -0.62
CA ALA A 80 -2.55 -11.86 -0.08
C ALA A 80 -2.56 -12.46 1.33
N LEU A 81 -3.46 -11.99 2.20
CA LEU A 81 -3.65 -12.52 3.56
C LEU A 81 -4.17 -13.96 3.58
N ALA A 82 -4.91 -14.39 2.55
CA ALA A 82 -5.39 -15.76 2.43
C ALA A 82 -4.29 -16.76 2.07
N THR A 83 -3.16 -16.29 1.53
CA THR A 83 -2.08 -17.13 0.97
C THR A 83 -0.77 -17.06 1.77
N ILE A 84 -0.56 -16.01 2.56
CA ILE A 84 0.62 -15.82 3.41
C ILE A 84 0.22 -15.68 4.88
N GLU A 85 1.06 -16.22 5.77
CA GLU A 85 0.95 -15.97 7.20
C GLU A 85 1.04 -14.47 7.51
N VAL A 86 0.08 -13.98 8.29
CA VAL A 86 -0.06 -12.56 8.62
C VAL A 86 1.25 -11.97 9.19
N SER A 87 2.02 -12.76 9.93
CA SER A 87 3.33 -12.41 10.48
C SER A 87 4.36 -11.95 9.43
N LYS A 88 4.32 -12.50 8.22
CA LYS A 88 5.22 -12.12 7.10
C LYS A 88 4.64 -11.01 6.22
N ALA A 89 3.32 -10.88 6.18
CA ALA A 89 2.65 -9.81 5.45
C ALA A 89 2.85 -8.43 6.09
N TYR A 90 2.83 -8.34 7.43
CA TYR A 90 2.98 -7.07 8.16
C TYR A 90 4.29 -6.31 7.86
N PRO A 91 5.47 -6.95 7.81
CA PRO A 91 6.72 -6.29 7.41
C PRO A 91 6.66 -5.65 6.02
N VAL A 92 6.12 -6.38 5.04
CA VAL A 92 5.98 -5.91 3.65
C VAL A 92 4.99 -4.76 3.57
N LEU A 93 3.89 -4.84 4.32
CA LEU A 93 2.93 -3.75 4.45
C LEU A 93 3.54 -2.53 5.12
N ALA A 94 4.38 -2.68 6.15
CA ALA A 94 5.06 -1.56 6.77
C ALA A 94 5.98 -0.85 5.76
N LEU A 95 6.66 -1.61 4.89
CA LEU A 95 7.47 -1.05 3.81
C LEU A 95 6.64 -0.21 2.81
N SER A 96 5.36 -0.52 2.62
CA SER A 96 4.44 0.31 1.82
C SER A 96 4.33 1.73 2.34
N PHE A 97 4.31 1.92 3.66
CA PHE A 97 4.23 3.26 4.25
C PHE A 97 5.47 4.10 3.94
N ALA A 98 6.64 3.48 3.98
CA ALA A 98 7.90 4.11 3.57
C ALA A 98 7.82 4.53 2.09
N LEU A 99 7.34 3.62 1.23
CA LEU A 99 7.13 3.86 -0.20
C LEU A 99 6.12 4.98 -0.46
N THR A 100 4.93 4.94 0.13
CA THR A 100 3.91 6.00 0.01
C THR A 100 4.49 7.34 0.46
N THR A 101 5.22 7.37 1.58
CA THR A 101 5.80 8.62 2.09
C THR A 101 6.81 9.19 1.09
N CYS A 102 7.69 8.36 0.53
CA CYS A 102 8.63 8.76 -0.51
C CYS A 102 7.90 9.27 -1.76
N LEU A 103 6.93 8.50 -2.27
CA LEU A 103 6.13 8.86 -3.43
C LEU A 103 5.35 10.16 -3.23
N SER A 104 4.82 10.38 -2.02
CA SER A 104 4.10 11.60 -1.64
C SER A 104 5.02 12.82 -1.64
N VAL A 105 6.27 12.70 -1.15
CA VAL A 105 7.27 13.77 -1.27
C VAL A 105 7.54 14.11 -2.73
N VAL A 106 7.73 13.09 -3.58
CA VAL A 106 8.11 13.27 -4.99
C VAL A 106 6.96 13.84 -5.82
N ILE A 107 5.75 13.29 -5.66
CA ILE A 107 4.58 13.62 -6.48
C ILE A 107 3.91 14.90 -5.99
N LEU A 108 3.71 15.03 -4.67
CA LEU A 108 2.98 16.13 -4.07
C LEU A 108 3.87 17.34 -3.76
N LYS A 109 5.19 17.16 -3.77
CA LYS A 109 6.21 18.19 -3.43
C LYS A 109 5.96 18.86 -2.07
N GLU A 110 5.20 18.22 -1.18
CA GLU A 110 5.00 18.71 0.18
C GLU A 110 6.33 18.62 0.94
N ARG A 111 6.65 19.67 1.73
CA ARG A 111 7.81 19.65 2.63
C ARG A 111 7.54 18.68 3.77
N VAL A 112 7.91 17.42 3.57
CA VAL A 112 7.85 16.40 4.60
C VAL A 112 8.98 16.66 5.61
N GLY A 113 8.60 16.83 6.88
CA GLY A 113 9.53 17.16 7.96
C GLY A 113 10.55 16.04 8.22
N ALA A 114 11.71 16.40 8.80
CA ALA A 114 12.78 15.45 9.12
C ALA A 114 12.32 14.27 10.01
N ALA A 115 11.32 14.49 10.87
CA ALA A 115 10.74 13.44 11.70
C ALA A 115 10.05 12.32 10.90
N SER A 116 9.40 12.65 9.78
CA SER A 116 8.78 11.66 8.90
C SER A 116 9.83 10.82 8.19
N TRP A 117 10.94 11.43 7.77
CA TRP A 117 12.10 10.70 7.20
C TRP A 117 12.73 9.74 8.21
N PHE A 118 12.83 10.15 9.47
CA PHE A 118 13.29 9.26 10.55
C PHE A 118 12.34 8.08 10.75
N GLY A 119 11.02 8.31 10.71
CA GLY A 119 10.01 7.25 10.75
C GLY A 119 10.12 6.28 9.56
N VAL A 120 10.32 6.79 8.34
CA VAL A 120 10.56 5.97 7.14
C VAL A 120 11.79 5.09 7.30
N PHE A 121 12.89 5.65 7.80
CA PHE A 121 14.12 4.90 8.05
C PHE A 121 13.88 3.78 9.08
N LEU A 122 13.22 4.09 10.19
CA LEU A 122 12.94 3.13 11.26
C LEU A 122 12.04 1.98 10.79
N ILE A 123 11.00 2.28 10.00
CA ILE A 123 10.11 1.28 9.40
C ILE A 123 10.87 0.40 8.42
N THR A 124 11.72 0.99 7.58
CA THR A 124 12.52 0.25 6.59
C THR A 124 13.49 -0.70 7.27
N VAL A 125 14.16 -0.24 8.34
CA VAL A 125 15.07 -1.07 9.13
C VAL A 125 14.33 -2.20 9.84
N GLY A 126 13.18 -1.92 10.46
CA GLY A 126 12.36 -2.93 11.13
C GLY A 126 11.83 -4.00 10.17
N ALA A 127 11.40 -3.60 8.96
CA ALA A 127 10.97 -4.52 7.93
C ALA A 127 12.13 -5.40 7.43
N ALA A 128 13.32 -4.81 7.22
CA ALA A 128 14.52 -5.55 6.82
C ALA A 128 14.95 -6.58 7.89
N MET A 129 14.84 -6.24 9.18
CA MET A 129 15.11 -7.19 10.25
C MET A 129 14.13 -8.37 10.26
N MET A 130 12.82 -8.13 10.12
CA MET A 130 11.83 -9.21 10.06
C MET A 130 11.94 -10.08 8.80
N LEU A 131 12.45 -9.53 7.69
CA LEU A 131 12.70 -10.31 6.47
C LEU A 131 13.96 -11.19 6.57
N VAL A 132 14.92 -10.81 7.43
CA VAL A 132 16.17 -11.55 7.65
C VAL A 132 16.04 -12.66 8.70
N SER A 133 15.10 -12.51 9.65
CA SER A 133 14.81 -13.48 10.72
C SER A 133 13.86 -14.59 10.29
#